data_AF-A0A1Q2D3X0-F1
#
_entry.id   AF-A0A1Q2D3X0-F1
#
_cell.length_a   1.000
_cell.length_b   1.000
_cell.length_c   1.000
_cell.angle_alpha   90.00
_cell.angle_beta   90.00
_cell.angle_gamma   90.00
#
_symmetry.space_group_name_H-M   'P 1'
#
loop_
_entity.id
_entity.type
_entity.pdbx_description
1 polymer ?
#
loop_
_entity_poly.entity_id
_entity_poly.type
_entity_poly.pdbx_seq_one_letter_code
_entity_poly.pdbx_strand_id
1 'polypeptide(L)'
;MNICISAYLDNNIGDDLMIITLVKNFQDHNFFIFSDRSIVREKFKDYDNIYIYNENEFESKLKDLSIYLTIGGSLFNNLNSIMGKLFRLKRIRLLKKLKKEKIYVATMGVNFPIIEHKIGKKF
;
A
#
# COMPACT_ATOMS: atom_id res chain seq x y z
N MET A 1 -6.21 14.24 -7.28
CA MET A 1 -6.83 12.88 -7.22
C MET A 1 -6.68 12.32 -5.81
N ASN A 2 -7.50 11.35 -5.41
CA ASN A 2 -7.37 10.71 -4.09
C ASN A 2 -6.67 9.35 -4.24
N ILE A 3 -5.52 9.20 -3.59
CA ILE A 3 -4.63 8.04 -3.69
C ILE A 3 -4.54 7.40 -2.30
N CYS A 4 -5.07 6.19 -2.15
CA CYS A 4 -4.86 5.41 -0.93
C CYS A 4 -3.46 4.81 -0.93
N ILE A 5 -2.67 5.07 0.12
CA ILE A 5 -1.37 4.46 0.33
C ILE A 5 -1.52 3.28 1.29
N SER A 6 -1.06 2.11 0.86
CA SER A 6 -0.89 0.91 1.68
C SER A 6 0.60 0.61 1.80
N ALA A 7 1.19 0.91 2.96
CA ALA A 7 2.61 0.71 3.23
C ALA A 7 2.81 0.10 4.63
N TYR A 8 4.00 -0.44 4.91
CA TYR A 8 4.35 -0.91 6.24
C TYR A 8 4.92 0.26 7.06
N LEU A 9 4.08 0.93 7.86
CA LEU A 9 4.44 2.19 8.55
C LEU A 9 5.03 2.01 9.96
N ASP A 10 5.30 0.77 10.35
CA ASP A 10 5.81 0.42 11.67
C ASP A 10 7.34 0.55 11.70
N ASN A 11 7.83 1.76 11.93
CA ASN A 11 9.26 2.11 11.98
C ASN A 11 10.07 1.69 10.73
N ASN A 12 9.42 1.68 9.55
CA ASN A 12 10.08 1.40 8.28
C ASN A 12 10.50 2.70 7.59
N ILE A 13 11.75 3.09 7.81
CA ILE A 13 12.35 4.30 7.23
C ILE A 13 12.24 4.32 5.70
N GLY A 14 12.34 3.15 5.05
CA GLY A 14 12.27 3.04 3.60
C GLY A 14 10.90 3.43 3.05
N ASP A 15 9.85 2.82 3.59
CA ASP A 15 8.47 3.14 3.21
C ASP A 15 8.11 4.58 3.56
N ASP A 16 8.54 5.07 4.73
CA ASP A 16 8.32 6.45 5.17
C ASP A 16 8.93 7.45 4.17
N LEU A 17 10.19 7.23 3.78
CA LEU A 17 10.89 8.11 2.82
C LEU A 17 10.24 8.06 1.43
N MET A 18 9.77 6.89 0.99
CA MET A 18 9.04 6.76 -0.27
C MET A 18 7.74 7.57 -0.24
N ILE A 19 6.98 7.50 0.85
CA ILE A 19 5.74 8.29 1.02
C ILE A 19 6.03 9.78 1.02
N ILE A 20 7.01 10.22 1.82
CA ILE A 20 7.39 11.63 1.89
C ILE A 20 7.82 12.16 0.52
N THR A 21 8.63 11.37 -0.21
CA THR A 21 9.09 11.74 -1.56
C THR A 21 7.91 11.82 -2.53
N LEU A 22 6.99 10.85 -2.48
CA LEU A 22 5.80 10.83 -3.32
C LEU A 22 4.93 12.07 -3.06
N VAL A 23 4.61 12.33 -1.80
CA VAL A 23 3.72 13.41 -1.37
C VAL A 23 4.27 14.78 -1.74
N LYS A 24 5.58 14.98 -1.58
CA LYS A 24 6.26 16.24 -1.95
C LYS A 24 6.29 16.49 -3.47
N ASN A 25 6.39 15.45 -4.28
CA ASN A 25 6.46 15.57 -5.75
C ASN A 25 5.08 15.70 -6.41
N PHE A 26 4.00 15.33 -5.72
CA PHE A 26 2.65 15.30 -6.27
C PHE A 26 1.66 16.08 -5.38
N GLN A 27 1.90 17.38 -5.22
CA GLN A 27 1.14 18.24 -4.31
C GLN A 27 -0.34 18.43 -4.72
N ASP A 28 -0.66 18.31 -6.00
CA ASP A 28 -2.05 18.40 -6.52
C ASP A 28 -2.89 17.13 -6.24
N HIS A 29 -2.36 16.20 -5.45
CA HIS A 29 -3.01 14.93 -5.12
C HIS A 29 -3.12 14.77 -3.61
N ASN A 30 -4.25 14.18 -3.19
CA ASN A 30 -4.54 13.85 -1.81
C ASN A 30 -4.13 12.41 -1.56
N PHE A 31 -3.42 12.16 -0.47
CA PHE A 31 -2.94 10.85 -0.07
C PHE A 31 -3.68 10.37 1.16
N PHE A 32 -4.41 9.27 1.04
CA PHE A 32 -5.19 8.71 2.13
C PHE A 32 -4.40 7.56 2.77
N ILE A 33 -4.18 7.64 4.07
CA ILE A 33 -3.57 6.58 4.87
C ILE A 33 -4.60 6.11 5.88
N PHE A 34 -4.79 4.80 5.99
CA PHE A 34 -5.71 4.22 6.98
C PHE A 34 -4.87 3.60 8.10
N SER A 35 -4.92 4.19 9.29
CA SER A 35 -4.20 3.69 10.46
C SER A 35 -4.80 4.24 11.76
N ASP A 36 -4.98 3.34 12.73
CA ASP A 36 -5.41 3.72 14.08
C ASP A 36 -4.22 4.11 14.98
N ARG A 37 -2.99 4.05 14.46
CA ARG A 37 -1.77 4.29 15.24
C ARG A 37 -1.45 5.78 15.32
N SER A 38 -1.32 6.31 16.54
CA SER A 38 -0.95 7.72 16.79
C SER A 38 0.41 8.10 16.20
N ILE A 39 1.38 7.17 16.20
CA ILE A 39 2.72 7.41 15.62
C ILE A 39 2.66 7.71 14.13
N VAL A 40 1.73 7.08 13.39
CA VAL A 40 1.53 7.34 11.96
C VAL A 40 0.94 8.73 11.78
N ARG A 41 -0.02 9.11 12.63
CA ARG A 41 -0.64 10.44 12.62
C ARG A 41 0.37 11.55 12.87
N GLU A 42 1.18 11.39 13.92
CA GLU A 42 2.21 12.36 14.29
C GLU A 42 3.29 12.50 13.20
N LYS A 43 3.71 11.38 12.59
CA LYS A 43 4.77 11.34 11.56
C LYS A 43 4.43 12.17 10.32
N PHE A 44 3.16 12.22 9.94
CA PHE A 44 2.71 12.84 8.69
C PHE A 44 1.85 14.08 8.89
N LYS A 45 1.77 14.63 10.12
CA LYS A 45 0.90 15.76 10.47
C LYS A 45 1.21 17.06 9.71
N ASP A 46 2.47 17.24 9.28
CA ASP A 46 2.95 18.48 8.64
C ASP A 46 2.77 18.47 7.11
N TYR A 47 2.05 17.49 6.55
CA TYR A 47 1.79 17.37 5.12
C TYR A 47 0.31 17.62 4.81
N ASP A 48 0.01 18.80 4.25
CA ASP A 48 -1.36 19.27 4.00
C ASP A 48 -2.18 18.37 3.08
N ASN A 49 -1.52 17.60 2.23
CA ASN A 49 -2.13 16.68 1.29
C ASN A 49 -2.13 15.21 1.75
N ILE A 50 -1.79 14.93 3.02
CA ILE A 50 -1.96 13.61 3.65
C ILE A 50 -3.17 13.64 4.59
N TYR A 51 -4.11 12.73 4.35
CA TYR A 51 -5.29 12.53 5.19
C TYR A 51 -5.24 11.15 5.85
N ILE A 52 -5.29 11.14 7.18
CA ILE A 52 -5.17 9.90 7.96
C ILE A 52 -6.51 9.57 8.59
N TYR A 53 -7.10 8.47 8.13
CA TYR A 53 -8.37 7.94 8.59
C TYR A 53 -8.14 6.72 9.47
N ASN A 54 -9.13 6.40 10.30
CA ASN A 54 -9.14 5.15 11.05
C ASN A 54 -9.37 3.96 10.11
N GLU A 55 -8.91 2.77 10.49
CA GLU A 55 -8.99 1.58 9.63
C GLU A 55 -10.45 1.18 9.34
N ASN A 56 -11.37 1.44 10.28
CA ASN A 56 -12.80 1.19 10.11
C ASN A 56 -13.48 2.11 9.08
N GLU A 57 -12.86 3.23 8.71
CA GLU A 57 -13.39 4.17 7.72
C GLU A 57 -13.07 3.76 6.28
N PHE A 58 -12.15 2.80 6.07
CA PHE A 58 -11.68 2.36 4.76
C PHE A 58 -12.82 2.09 3.77
N GLU A 59 -13.85 1.39 4.25
CA GLU A 59 -15.00 0.99 3.46
C GLU A 59 -15.84 2.17 2.98
N SER A 60 -16.06 3.15 3.86
CA SER A 60 -16.85 4.34 3.55
C SER A 60 -16.14 5.27 2.56
N LYS A 61 -14.80 5.32 2.64
CA LYS A 61 -13.94 6.17 1.81
C LYS A 61 -13.58 5.56 0.46
N LEU A 62 -13.89 4.28 0.26
CA LEU A 62 -13.48 3.56 -0.93
C LEU A 62 -13.98 4.20 -2.23
N LYS A 63 -15.19 4.77 -2.22
CA LYS A 63 -15.79 5.46 -3.37
C LYS A 63 -15.10 6.76 -3.75
N ASP A 64 -14.35 7.35 -2.81
CA ASP A 64 -13.64 8.60 -3.05
C ASP A 64 -12.27 8.36 -3.70
N LEU A 65 -11.80 7.10 -3.71
CA LEU A 65 -10.47 6.75 -4.18
C LEU A 65 -10.42 6.64 -5.71
N SER A 66 -9.36 7.20 -6.29
CA SER A 66 -9.01 6.98 -7.70
C SER A 66 -7.97 5.86 -7.85
N ILE A 67 -7.01 5.80 -6.90
CA ILE A 67 -5.88 4.88 -6.94
C ILE A 67 -5.72 4.22 -5.57
N TYR A 68 -5.43 2.92 -5.57
CA TYR A 68 -4.91 2.17 -4.44
C TYR A 68 -3.45 1.80 -4.72
N LEU A 69 -2.53 2.50 -4.07
CA LEU A 69 -1.10 2.36 -4.23
C LEU A 69 -0.52 1.56 -3.06
N THR A 70 0.11 0.42 -3.38
CA THR A 70 0.90 -0.32 -2.39
C THR A 70 2.36 0.08 -2.49
N ILE A 71 2.98 0.47 -1.37
CA ILE A 71 4.42 0.77 -1.26
C ILE A 71 5.07 -0.39 -0.53
N GLY A 72 6.23 -0.81 -1.03
CA GLY A 72 6.91 -2.02 -0.57
C GLY A 72 6.38 -3.27 -1.28
N GLY A 73 6.74 -4.44 -0.76
CA GLY A 73 6.38 -5.66 -1.47
C GLY A 73 6.96 -6.96 -0.93
N SER A 74 7.00 -7.16 0.39
CA SER A 74 7.12 -8.50 0.98
C SER A 74 5.87 -9.37 0.74
N LEU A 75 5.07 -9.05 -0.28
CA LEU A 75 3.92 -9.81 -0.80
C LEU A 75 4.24 -11.28 -1.06
N PHE A 76 5.53 -11.60 -1.29
CA PHE A 76 6.03 -12.93 -1.61
C PHE A 76 6.77 -13.61 -0.46
N ASN A 77 7.02 -12.91 0.65
CA ASN A 77 7.67 -13.52 1.80
C ASN A 77 6.65 -14.42 2.49
N ASN A 78 6.99 -15.72 2.58
CA ASN A 78 6.23 -16.70 3.36
C ASN A 78 4.94 -17.25 2.72
N LEU A 79 4.86 -17.34 1.37
CA LEU A 79 3.71 -17.90 0.63
C LEU A 79 3.33 -19.34 1.03
N ASN A 80 4.29 -20.12 1.54
CA ASN A 80 4.07 -21.52 1.91
C ASN A 80 3.45 -21.69 3.30
N SER A 81 3.47 -20.64 4.13
CA SER A 81 2.85 -20.67 5.46
C SER A 81 1.32 -20.54 5.38
N ILE A 82 0.61 -21.09 6.37
CA ILE A 82 -0.85 -20.94 6.51
C ILE A 82 -1.22 -19.46 6.59
N MET A 83 -0.45 -18.66 7.35
CA MET A 83 -0.64 -17.22 7.44
C MET A 83 -0.49 -16.54 6.07
N GLY A 84 0.55 -16.88 5.30
CA GLY A 84 0.74 -16.37 3.94
C GLY A 84 -0.45 -16.66 3.02
N LYS A 85 -1.03 -17.87 3.11
CA LYS A 85 -2.25 -18.23 2.36
C LYS A 85 -3.45 -17.37 2.78
N LEU A 86 -3.65 -17.12 4.08
CA LEU A 86 -4.72 -16.27 4.58
C LEU A 86 -4.56 -14.81 4.13
N PHE A 87 -3.36 -14.25 4.23
CA PHE A 87 -3.06 -12.91 3.73
C PHE A 87 -3.32 -12.80 2.22
N ARG A 88 -2.94 -13.81 1.44
CA ARG A 88 -3.23 -13.88 0.00
C ARG A 88 -4.72 -13.85 -0.29
N LEU A 89 -5.52 -14.63 0.44
CA LEU A 89 -6.98 -14.64 0.27
C LEU A 89 -7.60 -13.27 0.61
N LYS A 90 -7.16 -12.63 1.70
CA LYS A 90 -7.57 -11.27 2.06
C LYS A 90 -7.23 -10.27 0.95
N ARG A 91 -6.00 -10.33 0.43
CA ARG A 91 -5.53 -9.48 -0.68
C ARG A 91 -6.36 -9.69 -1.95
N ILE A 92 -6.65 -10.94 -2.32
CA ILE A 92 -7.48 -11.24 -3.50
C ILE A 92 -8.88 -10.64 -3.34
N ARG A 93 -9.50 -10.76 -2.16
CA ARG A 93 -10.82 -10.16 -1.88
C ARG A 93 -10.78 -8.64 -2.00
N LEU A 94 -9.76 -8.01 -1.44
CA LEU A 94 -9.54 -6.57 -1.57
C LEU A 94 -9.39 -6.16 -3.05
N LEU A 95 -8.53 -6.83 -3.81
CA LEU A 95 -8.32 -6.51 -5.24
C LEU A 95 -9.60 -6.68 -6.07
N LYS A 96 -10.40 -7.72 -5.80
CA LYS A 96 -11.71 -7.90 -6.44
C LYS A 96 -12.64 -6.73 -6.14
N LYS A 97 -12.63 -6.26 -4.90
CA LYS A 97 -13.43 -5.12 -4.46
C LYS A 97 -12.98 -3.82 -5.14
N LEU A 98 -11.69 -3.51 -5.10
CA LEU A 98 -11.11 -2.33 -5.76
C LEU A 98 -11.45 -2.32 -7.27
N LYS A 99 -11.36 -3.49 -7.93
CA LYS A 99 -11.75 -3.64 -9.34
C LYS A 99 -13.23 -3.36 -9.58
N LYS A 100 -14.12 -3.85 -8.70
CA LYS A 100 -15.58 -3.60 -8.79
C LYS A 100 -15.89 -2.10 -8.73
N GLU A 101 -15.15 -1.39 -7.90
CA GLU A 101 -15.31 0.05 -7.66
C GLU A 101 -14.50 0.92 -8.65
N LYS A 102 -13.91 0.29 -9.69
CA LYS A 102 -13.12 0.93 -10.75
C LYS A 102 -11.91 1.74 -10.25
N ILE A 103 -11.33 1.32 -9.12
CA ILE A 103 -10.13 1.92 -8.54
C ILE A 103 -8.89 1.32 -9.21
N TYR A 104 -7.98 2.17 -9.68
CA TYR A 104 -6.70 1.72 -10.26
C TYR A 104 -5.79 1.18 -9.17
N VAL A 105 -5.13 0.06 -9.42
CA VAL A 105 -4.21 -0.57 -8.46
C VAL A 105 -2.79 -0.47 -8.99
N ALA A 106 -1.89 0.08 -8.18
CA ALA A 106 -0.47 0.17 -8.47
C ALA A 106 0.34 -0.38 -7.28
N THR A 107 1.55 -0.88 -7.55
CA THR A 107 2.50 -1.31 -6.51
C THR A 107 3.89 -0.77 -6.87
N MET A 108 4.59 -0.19 -5.90
CA MET A 108 5.94 0.37 -6.06
C MET A 108 6.87 -0.11 -4.93
N GLY A 109 8.18 -0.11 -5.16
CA GLY A 109 9.16 -0.56 -4.16
C GLY A 109 9.10 -2.06 -3.86
N VAL A 110 8.67 -2.88 -4.83
CA VAL A 110 8.59 -4.33 -4.68
C VAL A 110 9.95 -4.98 -4.92
N ASN A 111 10.41 -5.74 -3.94
CA ASN A 111 11.45 -6.73 -4.16
C ASN A 111 10.80 -7.97 -4.77
N PHE A 112 10.92 -8.12 -6.10
CA PHE A 112 10.58 -9.39 -6.73
C PHE A 112 11.69 -10.39 -6.43
N PRO A 113 11.43 -11.51 -5.72
CA PRO A 113 12.40 -12.58 -5.68
C PRO A 113 12.65 -13.02 -7.12
N ILE A 114 13.92 -13.26 -7.47
CA ILE A 114 14.26 -13.88 -8.75
C ILE A 114 13.43 -15.16 -8.84
N ILE A 115 12.50 -15.21 -9.80
CA ILE A 115 11.78 -16.42 -10.09
C ILE A 115 12.80 -17.31 -10.78
N GLU A 116 13.49 -18.17 -10.01
CA GLU A 116 14.26 -19.28 -10.58
C GLU A 116 13.26 -20.22 -11.27
N HIS A 117 12.95 -19.91 -12.53
CA HIS A 117 12.38 -20.90 -13.41
C HIS A 117 13.43 -21.99 -13.57
N LYS A 118 13.03 -23.26 -13.42
CA LYS A 118 13.83 -24.45 -13.80
C LYS A 118 14.24 -24.48 -15.28
N ILE A 119 13.98 -23.41 -16.04
CA ILE A 119 14.27 -23.22 -17.46
C ILE A 119 14.75 -21.78 -17.63
N GLY A 120 16.00 -21.49 -17.28
CA GLY A 120 16.56 -20.14 -17.48
C GLY A 120 17.88 -19.96 -16.76
N LYS A 121 18.95 -19.75 -17.52
CA LYS A 121 20.35 -19.72 -17.06
C LYS A 121 20.60 -18.70 -15.95
N LYS A 122 21.52 -19.08 -15.06
CA LYS A 122 22.28 -18.21 -14.15
C LYS A 122 22.82 -16.98 -14.90
N PHE A 123 22.64 -15.81 -14.31
CA PHE A 123 23.57 -14.69 -14.45
C PHE A 123 24.40 -14.61 -13.18
#